data_AF-A0A3D2WJB0-F1
#
_entry.id   AF-A0A3D2WJB0-F1
#
_cell.length_a   1.000
_cell.length_b   1.000
_cell.length_c   1.000
_cell.angle_alpha   90.00
_cell.angle_beta   90.00
_cell.angle_gamma   90.00
#
_symmetry.space_group_name_H-M   'P 1'
#
loop_
_entity.id
_entity.type
_entity.pdbx_description
1 polymer ?
#
loop_
_entity_poly.entity_id
_entity_poly.type
_entity_poly.pdbx_seq_one_letter_code
_entity_poly.pdbx_strand_id
1 'polypeptide(L)'
;MKKEDLEQQAKVWQKSFEKQMKATLEACQWQMQEGITIKPLYTPSDLDERGFQHSFPGQHPFVRGVQPSGYVGRPWTIRQYAGFSTAEESNAFYRANLEAGQQG
;
A
#
# COMPACT_ATOMS: atom_id res chain seq x y z
N MET A 1 4.46 24.71 6.95
CA MET A 1 3.15 25.24 6.50
C MET A 1 2.12 25.01 7.59
N LYS A 2 1.27 26.00 7.87
CA LYS A 2 0.20 25.87 8.87
C LYS A 2 -0.98 25.10 8.25
N LYS A 3 -1.74 24.33 9.04
CA LYS A 3 -2.89 23.53 8.56
C LYS A 3 -3.92 24.37 7.78
N GLU A 4 -4.15 25.60 8.22
CA GLU A 4 -5.09 26.56 7.61
C GLU A 4 -4.74 26.92 6.16
N ASP A 5 -3.44 26.95 5.81
CA ASP A 5 -2.96 27.25 4.45
C ASP A 5 -3.24 26.08 3.49
N LEU A 6 -3.08 24.84 3.99
CA LEU A 6 -3.37 23.62 3.22
C LEU A 6 -4.87 23.47 2.89
N GLU A 7 -5.75 23.81 3.83
CA GLU A 7 -7.19 23.78 3.60
C GLU A 7 -7.62 24.81 2.55
N GLN A 8 -7.01 25.99 2.56
CA GLN A 8 -7.29 27.01 1.57
C GLN A 8 -6.83 26.58 0.17
N GLN A 9 -5.64 25.98 0.07
CA GLN A 9 -5.14 25.43 -1.19
C GLN A 9 -6.01 24.28 -1.71
N ALA A 10 -6.50 23.41 -0.82
CA ALA A 10 -7.41 22.33 -1.19
C ALA A 10 -8.73 22.87 -1.79
N LYS A 11 -9.28 23.96 -1.24
CA LYS A 11 -10.48 24.63 -1.81
C LYS A 11 -10.21 25.25 -3.17
N VAL A 12 -9.04 25.86 -3.37
CA VAL A 12 -8.65 26.38 -4.69
C VAL A 12 -8.54 25.24 -5.70
N TRP A 13 -7.89 24.14 -5.30
CA TRP A 13 -7.77 22.95 -6.12
C TRP A 13 -9.14 22.37 -6.50
N GLN A 14 -10.06 22.21 -5.54
CA GLN A 14 -11.39 21.66 -5.81
C GLN A 14 -12.13 22.46 -6.89
N LYS A 15 -12.11 23.79 -6.80
CA LYS A 15 -12.73 24.66 -7.82
C LYS A 15 -12.11 24.47 -9.20
N SER A 16 -10.79 24.31 -9.26
CA SER A 16 -10.09 24.06 -10.52
C SER A 16 -10.41 22.68 -11.10
N PHE A 17 -10.54 21.67 -10.23
CA PHE A 17 -10.87 20.30 -10.59
C PHE A 17 -12.29 20.18 -11.14
N GLU A 18 -13.28 20.73 -10.44
CA GLU A 18 -14.69 20.72 -10.87
C GLU A 18 -14.87 21.43 -12.22
N LYS A 19 -14.14 22.53 -12.45
CA LYS A 19 -14.12 23.24 -13.73
C LYS A 19 -13.56 22.38 -14.87
N GLN A 20 -12.50 21.62 -14.60
CA GLN A 20 -11.85 20.77 -15.60
C GLN A 20 -12.69 19.51 -15.91
N MET A 21 -13.19 18.85 -14.87
CA MET A 21 -13.94 17.60 -15.00
C MET A 21 -15.39 17.81 -15.44
N LYS A 22 -15.92 19.04 -15.32
CA LYS A 22 -17.34 19.38 -15.54
C LYS A 22 -18.28 18.47 -14.72
N ALA A 23 -17.81 18.00 -13.57
CA ALA A 23 -18.49 17.07 -12.68
C ALA A 23 -18.17 17.45 -11.24
N THR A 24 -19.05 17.06 -10.32
CA THR A 24 -18.84 17.28 -8.88
C THR A 24 -17.78 16.31 -8.33
N LEU A 25 -17.13 16.68 -7.24
CA LEU A 25 -16.12 15.84 -6.59
C LEU A 25 -16.67 14.44 -6.23
N GLU A 26 -17.94 14.37 -5.82
CA GLU A 26 -18.64 13.12 -5.47
C GLU A 26 -18.80 12.19 -6.69
N ALA A 27 -19.11 12.75 -7.87
CA ALA A 27 -19.24 11.97 -9.10
C ALA A 27 -17.90 11.39 -9.58
N CYS A 28 -16.77 11.95 -9.10
CA CYS A 28 -15.42 11.49 -9.42
C CYS A 28 -14.82 10.55 -8.36
N GLN A 29 -15.58 10.16 -7.34
CA GLN A 29 -15.12 9.19 -6.36
C GLN A 29 -15.11 7.78 -6.96
N TRP A 30 -14.08 7.00 -6.62
CA TRP A 30 -13.99 5.62 -7.06
C TRP A 30 -14.46 4.68 -5.96
N GLN A 31 -15.53 3.93 -6.24
CA GLN A 31 -16.00 2.86 -5.35
C GLN A 31 -15.22 1.58 -5.62
N MET A 32 -14.53 1.08 -4.60
CA MET A 32 -13.91 -0.23 -4.62
C MET A 32 -14.93 -1.34 -4.31
N GLN A 33 -14.60 -2.59 -4.68
CA GLN A 33 -15.49 -3.74 -4.46
C GLN A 33 -15.65 -4.06 -2.96
N GLU A 34 -14.67 -3.66 -2.16
CA GLU A 34 -14.62 -3.78 -0.71
C GLU A 34 -15.53 -2.78 0.02
N GLY A 35 -16.28 -1.94 -0.72
CA GLY A 35 -17.15 -0.89 -0.15
C GLY A 35 -16.39 0.35 0.32
N ILE A 36 -15.15 0.51 -0.11
CA ILE A 36 -14.31 1.67 0.23
C ILE A 36 -14.44 2.72 -0.89
N THR A 37 -14.79 3.94 -0.51
CA THR A 37 -14.83 5.09 -1.41
C THR A 37 -13.49 5.81 -1.44
N ILE A 38 -12.82 5.80 -2.59
CA ILE A 38 -11.58 6.54 -2.81
C ILE A 38 -11.90 7.98 -3.23
N LYS A 39 -11.35 8.95 -2.47
CA LYS A 39 -11.42 10.38 -2.80
C LYS A 39 -10.39 10.74 -3.89
N PRO A 40 -10.68 11.69 -4.79
CA PRO A 40 -9.72 12.15 -5.79
C PRO A 40 -8.47 12.85 -5.22
N LEU A 41 -8.56 13.36 -3.99
CA LEU A 41 -7.46 13.99 -3.27
C LEU A 41 -7.60 13.67 -1.77
N TYR A 42 -6.46 13.39 -1.14
CA TYR A 42 -6.33 13.22 0.30
C TYR A 42 -5.40 14.30 0.85
N THR A 43 -5.75 14.83 2.01
CA THR A 43 -5.01 15.89 2.72
C THR A 43 -4.61 15.42 4.12
N PRO A 44 -3.72 16.15 4.82
CA PRO A 44 -3.42 15.82 6.22
C PRO A 44 -4.63 15.85 7.16
N SER A 45 -5.74 16.49 6.77
CA SER A 45 -7.00 16.46 7.51
C SER A 45 -7.77 15.13 7.35
N ASP A 46 -7.42 14.31 6.35
CA ASP A 46 -7.98 12.97 6.16
C ASP A 46 -7.22 11.88 6.94
N LEU A 47 -6.14 12.25 7.64
CA LEU A 47 -5.39 11.31 8.48
C LEU A 47 -6.20 10.93 9.73
N ASP A 48 -6.17 9.64 10.04
CA ASP A 48 -6.89 9.05 11.17
C ASP A 48 -6.38 9.58 12.52
N GLU A 49 -7.30 10.05 13.37
CA GLU A 49 -7.00 10.54 14.72
C GLU A 49 -6.47 9.45 15.66
N ARG A 50 -6.69 8.16 15.33
CA ARG A 50 -6.19 7.02 16.12
C ARG A 50 -4.66 6.95 16.20
N GLY A 51 -3.91 7.74 15.41
CA GLY A 51 -2.53 8.10 15.74
C GLY A 51 -1.44 7.07 15.38
N PHE A 52 -1.75 6.04 14.58
CA PHE A 52 -0.74 5.06 14.15
C PHE A 52 0.38 5.64 13.27
N GLN A 53 0.21 6.88 12.78
CA GLN A 53 1.22 7.65 12.07
C GLN A 53 2.52 7.87 12.87
N HIS A 54 2.46 7.79 14.21
CA HIS A 54 3.62 7.90 15.09
C HIS A 54 4.16 6.56 15.58
N SER A 55 3.65 5.44 15.05
CA SER A 55 4.17 4.11 15.40
C SER A 55 5.53 3.84 14.77
N PHE A 56 6.31 2.97 15.42
CA PHE A 56 7.61 2.51 14.96
C PHE A 56 7.55 1.04 14.53
N PRO A 57 8.31 0.63 13.48
CA PRO A 57 8.42 -0.77 13.10
C PRO A 57 8.98 -1.60 14.26
N GLY A 58 8.47 -2.81 14.44
CA GLY A 58 8.86 -3.70 15.53
C GLY A 58 8.27 -3.37 16.91
N GLN A 59 7.31 -2.45 16.98
CA GLN A 59 6.58 -2.13 18.22
C GLN A 59 5.08 -2.27 18.01
N HIS A 60 4.36 -2.71 19.04
CA HIS A 60 2.89 -2.78 19.01
C HIS A 60 2.29 -1.41 18.63
N PRO A 61 1.31 -1.34 17.71
CA PRO A 61 0.52 -2.43 17.11
C PRO A 61 1.08 -2.98 15.79
N PHE A 62 2.36 -2.76 15.50
CA PHE A 62 3.08 -3.31 14.34
C PHE A 62 2.55 -2.86 12.97
N VAL A 63 1.83 -1.74 12.91
CA VAL A 63 1.26 -1.16 11.67
C VAL A 63 2.33 -0.90 10.60
N ARG A 64 3.58 -0.61 11.02
CA ARG A 64 4.72 -0.37 10.12
C ARG A 64 5.63 -1.59 9.92
N GLY A 65 5.19 -2.76 10.36
CA GLY A 65 5.93 -4.02 10.26
C GLY A 65 6.37 -4.57 11.62
N VAL A 66 6.53 -5.89 11.67
CA VAL A 66 6.88 -6.64 12.90
C VAL A 66 8.37 -6.59 13.25
N GLN A 67 9.23 -6.26 12.29
CA GLN A 67 10.68 -6.22 12.47
C GLN A 67 11.16 -4.76 12.47
N PRO A 68 11.98 -4.32 13.45
CA PRO A 68 12.49 -2.94 13.49
C PRO A 68 13.26 -2.55 12.23
N SER A 69 14.05 -3.48 11.66
CA SER A 69 14.86 -3.24 10.46
C SER A 69 14.08 -3.39 9.14
N GLY A 70 12.86 -3.94 9.17
CA GLY A 70 12.10 -4.30 7.97
C GLY A 70 12.96 -5.05 6.93
N TYR A 71 12.77 -4.70 5.66
CA TYR A 71 13.51 -5.29 4.54
C TYR A 71 14.91 -4.73 4.33
N VAL A 72 15.32 -3.68 5.06
CA VAL A 72 16.71 -3.19 5.04
C VAL A 72 17.65 -4.22 5.66
N GLY A 73 17.19 -4.92 6.73
CA GLY A 73 17.97 -5.97 7.38
C GLY A 73 17.93 -7.32 6.65
N ARG A 74 16.74 -7.76 6.25
CA ARG A 74 16.55 -9.01 5.49
C ARG A 74 15.39 -8.84 4.51
N PRO A 75 15.58 -9.04 3.19
CA PRO A 75 14.49 -8.95 2.22
C PRO A 75 13.44 -10.04 2.45
N TRP A 76 12.25 -9.86 1.89
CA TRP A 76 11.23 -10.90 1.91
C TRP A 76 11.73 -12.15 1.17
N THR A 77 11.37 -13.32 1.68
CA THR A 77 11.72 -14.59 1.03
C THR A 77 10.94 -14.71 -0.28
N ILE A 78 11.64 -14.87 -1.40
CA ILE A 78 11.02 -15.22 -2.67
C ILE A 78 10.61 -16.70 -2.60
N ARG A 79 9.31 -16.95 -2.47
CA ARG A 79 8.72 -18.29 -2.37
C ARG A 79 7.78 -18.52 -3.54
N GLN A 80 8.30 -19.12 -4.61
CA GLN A 80 7.49 -19.45 -5.77
C GLN A 80 6.70 -20.72 -5.48
N TYR A 81 5.38 -20.65 -5.66
CA TYR A 81 4.57 -21.85 -5.65
C TYR A 81 4.91 -22.67 -6.88
N ALA A 82 5.38 -23.89 -6.64
CA ALA A 82 5.95 -24.76 -7.63
C ALA A 82 5.49 -26.18 -7.30
N GLY A 83 5.18 -26.98 -8.32
CA GLY A 83 4.69 -28.34 -8.16
C GLY A 83 3.90 -28.77 -9.39
N PHE A 84 4.40 -29.80 -10.08
CA PHE A 84 3.78 -30.33 -11.29
C PHE A 84 3.91 -31.85 -11.29
N SER A 85 2.82 -32.51 -11.72
CA SER A 85 2.81 -33.94 -12.06
C SER A 85 3.28 -34.83 -10.90
N THR A 86 4.43 -35.51 -11.02
CA THR A 86 4.91 -36.48 -10.03
C THR A 86 5.87 -35.85 -9.01
N ALA A 87 6.05 -36.54 -7.87
CA ALA A 87 6.97 -36.08 -6.82
C ALA A 87 8.42 -35.94 -7.32
N GLU A 88 8.83 -36.78 -8.29
CA GLU A 88 10.17 -36.80 -8.88
C GLU A 88 10.40 -35.57 -9.77
N GLU A 89 9.44 -35.25 -10.64
CA GLU A 89 9.48 -34.08 -11.51
C GLU A 89 9.44 -32.77 -10.71
N SER A 90 8.66 -32.74 -9.64
CA SER A 90 8.62 -31.59 -8.71
C SER A 90 9.97 -31.41 -7.98
N ASN A 91 10.65 -32.49 -7.56
CA ASN A 91 11.96 -32.38 -6.92
C ASN A 91 13.04 -31.84 -7.87
N ALA A 92 13.06 -32.32 -9.12
CA ALA A 92 13.96 -31.83 -10.15
C ALA A 92 13.75 -30.33 -10.41
N PHE A 93 12.49 -29.89 -10.48
CA PHE A 93 12.14 -28.49 -10.66
C PHE A 93 12.56 -27.61 -9.45
N TYR A 94 12.34 -28.06 -8.22
CA TYR A 94 12.78 -27.30 -7.03
C TYR A 94 14.30 -27.11 -6.99
N ARG A 95 15.08 -28.15 -7.34
CA ARG A 95 16.55 -28.05 -7.39
C ARG A 95 17.02 -27.03 -8.43
N ALA A 96 16.46 -27.08 -9.64
CA ALA A 96 16.76 -26.11 -10.68
C ALA A 96 16.43 -24.67 -10.25
N ASN A 97 15.32 -24.46 -9.54
CA ASN A 97 14.97 -23.12 -9.07
C ASN A 97 15.86 -22.62 -7.94
N LEU A 98 16.32 -23.49 -7.03
CA LEU A 98 17.30 -23.12 -6.00
C LEU A 98 18.60 -22.64 -6.64
N GLU A 99 19.06 -23.32 -7.69
CA GLU A 99 20.25 -22.90 -8.48
C GLU A 99 20.01 -21.57 -9.21
N ALA A 100 18.78 -21.30 -9.65
CA ALA A 100 18.37 -20.04 -10.27
C ALA A 100 18.07 -18.90 -9.27
N GLY A 101 18.24 -19.12 -7.96
CA GLY A 101 18.11 -18.08 -6.93
C GLY A 101 16.80 -18.07 -6.13
N GLN A 102 15.96 -19.10 -6.24
CA GLN A 102 14.84 -19.32 -5.30
C GLN A 102 15.40 -19.56 -3.89
N GLN A 103 14.77 -18.98 -2.87
CA GLN A 103 15.23 -19.07 -1.47
C GLN A 103 14.32 -19.91 -0.58
N GLY A 104 13.16 -20.35 -1.08
CA GLY A 104 12.27 -21.25 -0.34
C GLY A 104 11.01 -21.64 -1.07
#